data_AF-A0A9P0FMZ3-F1
#
_entry.id   AF-A0A9P0FMZ3-F1
#
_cell.length_a   1.000
_cell.length_b   1.000
_cell.length_c   1.000
_cell.angle_alpha   90.00
_cell.angle_beta   90.00
_cell.angle_gamma   90.00
#
_symmetry.space_group_name_H-M   'P 1'
#
loop_
_entity.id
_entity.type
_entity.pdbx_description
1 polymer ?
#
loop_
_entity_poly.entity_id
_entity_poly.type
_entity_poly.pdbx_seq_one_letter_code
_entity_poly.pdbx_strand_id
1 'polypeptide(L)'
;MACELNEILPRDLEPTHYRIKIIPNLKTLDISGVVRITFIVKNETNKIIFNLSNIIIVEESVKITQKENSKSIEIKSQNYMECCLYEIALNNPLKVEEEYFLDLAYSGELNKSLQGFYKMTYLDNFDDVRTGASTQFSPTDARKAFPCFDEPHFKATFRISIARPSDMKTLSNMILEKSEPIIGSDNYVWDHYPETPKMPTYIVGFMITTLKTTSNLDNLIRVWCRGILLGLTDFATDLAPKILNYLEDYFDIKFPLPKMDLVAVPEFGFSAMENYGMITFRENVLLCNKNASIDEKKKSALVMGHEIAHQWFGNLVTPSTWNDLWLKEGFATYFEYLSVDKVANFENVNPANL
;
A
#
# COMPACT_ATOMS: atom_id res chain seq x y z
N MET A 1 11.15 -6.54 -25.87
CA MET A 1 9.95 -6.00 -26.56
C MET A 1 9.18 -5.23 -25.51
N ALA A 2 8.98 -3.93 -25.74
CA ALA A 2 8.22 -3.11 -24.82
C ALA A 2 6.77 -3.59 -24.85
N CYS A 3 6.25 -4.00 -23.70
CA CYS A 3 4.83 -4.29 -23.54
C CYS A 3 4.09 -2.96 -23.80
N GLU A 4 3.37 -2.88 -24.92
CA GLU A 4 2.61 -1.69 -25.29
C GLU A 4 1.41 -1.51 -24.33
N LEU A 5 1.05 -0.26 -24.09
CA LEU A 5 0.14 0.29 -23.07
C LEU A 5 -1.31 -0.27 -23.00
N ASN A 6 -1.66 -1.39 -23.64
CA ASN A 6 -3.05 -1.88 -23.72
C ASN A 6 -3.20 -3.39 -23.44
N GLU A 7 -2.98 -3.83 -22.20
CA GLU A 7 -3.55 -5.10 -21.74
C GLU A 7 -4.35 -4.90 -20.47
N ILE A 8 -5.51 -4.26 -20.66
CA ILE A 8 -6.58 -4.14 -19.68
C ILE A 8 -7.10 -5.55 -19.39
N LEU A 9 -7.12 -5.94 -18.13
CA LEU A 9 -7.70 -7.20 -17.68
C LEU A 9 -9.18 -7.30 -18.10
N PRO A 10 -9.66 -8.52 -18.44
CA PRO A 10 -11.07 -8.74 -18.71
C PRO A 10 -11.96 -8.29 -17.55
N ARG A 11 -13.14 -7.77 -17.87
CA ARG A 11 -14.13 -7.32 -16.86
C ARG A 11 -15.07 -8.43 -16.41
N ASP A 12 -14.75 -9.68 -16.77
CA ASP A 12 -15.58 -10.85 -16.47
C ASP A 12 -15.55 -11.22 -15.00
N LEU A 13 -14.50 -10.84 -14.27
CA LEU A 13 -14.32 -11.11 -12.85
C LEU A 13 -14.09 -9.80 -12.09
N GLU A 14 -14.74 -9.62 -10.95
CA GLU A 14 -14.48 -8.50 -10.04
C GLU A 14 -13.95 -9.04 -8.70
N PRO A 15 -12.69 -8.75 -8.31
CA PRO A 15 -12.20 -9.10 -6.98
C PRO A 15 -12.92 -8.28 -5.91
N THR A 16 -13.32 -8.94 -4.83
CA THR A 16 -14.06 -8.31 -3.72
C THR A 16 -13.24 -8.28 -2.43
N HIS A 17 -12.37 -9.28 -2.21
CA HIS A 17 -11.56 -9.38 -1.00
C HIS A 17 -10.23 -10.12 -1.24
N TYR A 18 -9.16 -9.66 -0.60
CA TYR A 18 -7.85 -10.29 -0.58
C TYR A 18 -7.45 -10.65 0.85
N ARG A 19 -7.00 -11.88 1.05
CA ARG A 19 -6.28 -12.29 2.26
C ARG A 19 -4.84 -12.62 1.90
N ILE A 20 -3.90 -11.78 2.34
CA ILE A 20 -2.48 -11.86 1.98
C ILE A 20 -1.69 -12.29 3.21
N LYS A 21 -0.90 -13.35 3.09
CA LYS A 21 0.12 -13.74 4.06
C LYS A 21 1.48 -13.72 3.38
N ILE A 22 2.44 -12.99 3.93
CA ILE A 22 3.77 -12.84 3.34
C ILE A 22 4.88 -13.07 4.37
N ILE A 23 5.89 -13.84 3.96
CA ILE A 23 7.09 -14.16 4.74
C ILE A 23 8.32 -13.73 3.94
N PRO A 24 8.84 -12.52 4.16
CA PRO A 24 10.12 -12.10 3.62
C PRO A 24 11.27 -12.56 4.51
N ASN A 25 12.35 -13.02 3.90
CA ASN A 25 13.64 -13.22 4.54
C ASN A 25 14.54 -12.02 4.25
N LEU A 26 14.75 -11.14 5.23
CA LEU A 26 15.54 -9.92 5.04
C LEU A 26 17.03 -10.16 4.79
N LYS A 27 17.53 -11.40 4.97
CA LYS A 27 18.93 -11.78 4.72
C LYS A 27 19.12 -12.32 3.30
N THR A 28 18.29 -13.29 2.90
CA THR A 28 18.38 -13.90 1.56
C THR A 28 17.60 -13.13 0.50
N LEU A 29 16.71 -12.23 0.94
CA LEU A 29 15.76 -11.45 0.15
C LEU A 29 14.59 -12.26 -0.42
N ASP A 30 14.52 -13.56 -0.15
CA ASP A 30 13.41 -14.39 -0.62
C ASP A 30 12.08 -14.00 0.03
N ILE A 31 11.00 -14.13 -0.73
CA ILE A 31 9.63 -13.98 -0.27
C ILE A 31 8.91 -15.29 -0.50
N SER A 32 8.19 -15.76 0.53
CA SER A 32 7.16 -16.79 0.40
C SER A 32 5.81 -16.18 0.74
N GLY A 33 4.83 -16.33 -0.14
CA GLY A 33 3.51 -15.73 0.03
C GLY A 33 2.38 -16.72 -0.25
N VAL A 34 1.25 -16.47 0.39
CA VAL A 34 -0.03 -17.12 0.09
C VAL A 34 -1.08 -16.03 -0.02
N VAL A 35 -1.86 -16.07 -1.10
CA VAL A 35 -2.99 -15.16 -1.30
C VAL A 35 -4.26 -15.97 -1.52
N ARG A 36 -5.34 -15.54 -0.86
CA ARG A 36 -6.70 -15.91 -1.23
C ARG A 36 -7.38 -14.68 -1.82
N ILE A 37 -7.86 -14.79 -3.05
CA ILE A 37 -8.64 -13.76 -3.72
C ILE A 37 -10.09 -14.25 -3.77
N THR A 38 -11.00 -13.47 -3.20
CA THR A 38 -12.45 -13.65 -3.39
C THR A 38 -12.86 -12.77 -4.56
N PHE A 39 -13.61 -13.33 -5.50
CA PHE A 39 -14.11 -12.58 -6.65
C PHE A 39 -15.52 -13.04 -7.03
N ILE A 40 -16.27 -12.14 -7.65
CA ILE A 40 -17.59 -12.40 -8.23
C ILE A 40 -17.47 -12.44 -9.75
N VAL A 41 -18.22 -13.34 -10.38
CA VAL A 41 -18.27 -13.48 -11.83
C VAL A 41 -19.33 -12.52 -12.39
N LYS A 42 -18.92 -11.60 -13.27
CA LYS A 42 -19.77 -10.61 -13.94
C LYS A 42 -20.24 -11.07 -15.31
N ASN A 43 -19.38 -11.77 -16.05
CA ASN A 43 -19.73 -12.41 -17.31
C ASN A 43 -19.27 -13.86 -17.30
N GLU A 44 -19.99 -14.71 -18.02
CA GLU A 44 -19.61 -16.13 -18.15
C GLU A 44 -18.20 -16.24 -18.74
N THR A 45 -17.30 -16.92 -18.03
CA THR A 45 -15.92 -17.11 -18.45
C THR A 45 -15.36 -18.41 -17.91
N ASN A 46 -14.49 -19.06 -18.67
CA ASN A 46 -13.69 -20.20 -18.23
C ASN A 46 -12.22 -19.83 -18.01
N LYS A 47 -11.92 -18.54 -17.85
CA LYS A 47 -10.57 -18.02 -17.66
C LYS A 47 -10.51 -17.08 -16.46
N ILE A 48 -9.43 -17.20 -15.69
CA ILE A 48 -9.06 -16.22 -14.66
C ILE A 48 -7.72 -15.64 -15.08
N ILE A 49 -7.69 -14.33 -15.32
CA ILE A 49 -6.49 -13.60 -15.74
C ILE A 49 -6.19 -12.52 -14.69
N PHE A 50 -4.97 -12.48 -14.20
CA PHE A 50 -4.51 -11.49 -13.22
C PHE A 50 -3.04 -11.10 -13.47
N ASN A 51 -2.59 -10.03 -12.83
CA ASN A 51 -1.23 -9.52 -12.95
C ASN A 51 -0.27 -10.17 -11.95
N LEU A 52 0.96 -10.39 -12.41
CA LEU A 52 2.10 -10.80 -11.60
C LEU A 52 3.41 -10.39 -12.30
N SER A 53 4.41 -9.99 -11.54
CA SER A 53 5.74 -9.67 -12.09
C SER A 53 6.81 -10.05 -11.08
N ASN A 54 7.91 -10.68 -11.53
CA ASN A 54 9.01 -11.11 -10.66
C ASN A 54 8.59 -11.99 -9.46
N ILE A 55 7.47 -12.71 -9.62
CA ILE A 55 6.98 -13.70 -8.66
C ILE A 55 6.63 -14.98 -9.42
N ILE A 56 6.79 -16.12 -8.76
CA ILE A 56 6.60 -17.45 -9.32
C ILE A 56 5.47 -18.12 -8.55
N ILE A 57 4.39 -18.48 -9.26
CA ILE A 57 3.28 -19.25 -8.71
C ILE A 57 3.73 -20.69 -8.44
N VAL A 58 3.38 -21.22 -7.28
CA VAL A 58 3.50 -22.64 -6.96
C VAL A 58 2.26 -23.33 -7.54
N GLU A 59 2.34 -23.82 -8.78
CA GLU A 59 1.17 -24.24 -9.57
C GLU A 59 0.32 -25.32 -8.90
N GLU A 60 0.95 -26.24 -8.17
CA GLU A 60 0.28 -27.30 -7.40
C GLU A 60 -0.53 -26.79 -6.21
N SER A 61 -0.29 -25.56 -5.77
CA SER A 61 -1.03 -24.93 -4.68
C SER A 61 -2.32 -24.27 -5.14
N VAL A 62 -2.47 -24.03 -6.45
CA VAL A 62 -3.56 -23.26 -7.02
C VAL A 62 -4.86 -24.03 -6.90
N LYS A 63 -5.85 -23.44 -6.23
CA LYS A 63 -7.17 -24.03 -6.01
C LYS A 63 -8.25 -22.98 -6.25
N ILE A 64 -9.29 -23.40 -6.96
CA ILE A 64 -10.47 -22.57 -7.18
C ILE A 64 -11.65 -23.30 -6.56
N THR A 65 -12.37 -22.61 -5.67
CA THR A 65 -13.54 -23.18 -4.98
C THR A 65 -14.71 -22.22 -5.04
N GLN A 66 -15.90 -22.74 -5.28
CA GLN A 66 -17.14 -21.96 -5.18
C GLN A 66 -17.39 -21.62 -3.71
N LYS A 67 -17.66 -20.35 -3.40
CA LYS A 67 -17.74 -19.86 -2.01
C LYS A 67 -18.91 -20.44 -1.23
N GLU A 68 -20.06 -20.66 -1.87
CA GLU A 68 -21.30 -21.09 -1.22
C GLU A 68 -21.21 -22.52 -0.66
N ASN A 69 -20.67 -23.46 -1.44
CA ASN A 69 -20.71 -24.90 -1.15
C ASN A 69 -19.31 -25.54 -1.10
N SER A 70 -18.24 -24.75 -1.22
CA SER A 70 -16.84 -25.20 -1.28
C SER A 70 -16.54 -26.21 -2.41
N LYS A 71 -17.34 -26.23 -3.47
CA LYS A 71 -17.12 -27.11 -4.62
C LYS A 71 -15.84 -26.69 -5.35
N SER A 72 -14.91 -27.63 -5.54
CA SER A 72 -13.70 -27.40 -6.32
C SER A 72 -14.02 -27.25 -7.80
N ILE A 73 -13.35 -26.32 -8.46
CA ILE A 73 -13.41 -26.09 -9.90
C ILE A 73 -12.16 -26.71 -10.54
N GLU A 74 -12.36 -27.48 -11.60
CA GLU A 74 -11.26 -28.15 -12.30
C GLU A 74 -10.48 -27.18 -13.18
N ILE A 75 -9.18 -27.11 -12.92
CA ILE A 75 -8.23 -26.34 -13.71
C ILE A 75 -7.78 -27.18 -14.90
N LYS A 76 -7.90 -26.60 -16.10
CA LYS A 76 -7.45 -27.20 -17.37
C LYS A 76 -5.97 -26.96 -17.60
N SER A 77 -5.51 -25.72 -17.40
CA SER A 77 -4.12 -25.32 -17.60
C SER A 77 -3.82 -24.02 -16.88
N GLN A 78 -2.54 -23.77 -16.63
CA GLN A 78 -2.04 -22.51 -16.06
C GLN A 78 -0.87 -22.03 -16.93
N ASN A 79 -0.84 -20.75 -17.27
CA ASN A 79 0.15 -20.21 -18.21
C ASN A 79 0.63 -18.82 -17.79
N TYR A 80 1.95 -18.62 -17.82
CA TYR A 80 2.53 -17.28 -17.85
C TYR A 80 2.34 -16.69 -19.25
N MET A 81 1.70 -15.55 -19.29
CA MET A 81 1.45 -14.80 -20.52
C MET A 81 2.49 -13.68 -20.64
N GLU A 82 2.52 -13.01 -21.79
CA GLU A 82 3.29 -11.78 -21.95
C GLU A 82 2.77 -10.69 -20.98
N CYS A 83 3.47 -9.55 -20.93
CA CYS A 83 2.95 -8.36 -20.24
C CYS A 83 2.59 -8.52 -18.75
N CYS A 84 3.28 -9.41 -18.02
CA CYS A 84 3.08 -9.62 -16.59
C CYS A 84 1.67 -10.14 -16.25
N LEU A 85 1.13 -11.04 -17.08
CA LEU A 85 -0.16 -11.70 -16.88
C LEU A 85 -0.01 -13.20 -16.59
N TYR A 86 -0.92 -13.74 -15.79
CA TYR A 86 -1.10 -15.19 -15.58
C TYR A 86 -2.52 -15.58 -15.95
N GLU A 87 -2.67 -16.62 -16.77
CA GLU A 87 -3.97 -17.18 -17.13
C GLU A 87 -4.15 -18.55 -16.49
N ILE A 88 -5.27 -18.74 -15.78
CA ILE A 88 -5.78 -20.05 -15.39
C ILE A 88 -6.99 -20.35 -16.27
N ALA A 89 -6.89 -21.38 -17.11
CA ALA A 89 -8.00 -21.87 -17.90
C ALA A 89 -8.72 -23.01 -17.17
N LEU A 90 -10.04 -23.05 -17.27
CA LEU A 90 -10.92 -23.98 -16.56
C LEU A 90 -11.60 -24.93 -17.54
N ASN A 91 -11.96 -26.13 -17.07
CA ASN A 91 -12.68 -27.11 -17.89
C ASN A 91 -14.10 -26.65 -18.23
N ASN A 92 -14.74 -25.93 -17.29
CA ASN A 92 -16.11 -25.43 -17.41
C ASN A 92 -16.14 -23.94 -17.07
N PRO A 93 -17.06 -23.17 -17.66
CA PRO A 93 -17.25 -21.77 -17.30
C PRO A 93 -17.71 -21.62 -15.85
N LEU A 94 -17.26 -20.55 -15.22
CA LEU A 94 -17.79 -20.07 -13.94
C LEU A 94 -19.16 -19.45 -14.15
N LYS A 95 -20.03 -19.60 -13.16
CA LYS A 95 -21.40 -19.08 -13.24
C LYS A 95 -21.46 -17.62 -12.83
N VAL A 96 -22.22 -16.84 -13.58
CA VAL A 96 -22.45 -15.40 -13.35
C VAL A 96 -23.16 -15.17 -12.01
N GLU A 97 -22.83 -14.05 -11.34
CA GLU A 97 -23.28 -13.64 -10.01
C GLU A 97 -22.88 -14.57 -8.85
N GLU A 98 -22.13 -15.64 -9.11
CA GLU A 98 -21.56 -16.47 -8.05
C GLU A 98 -20.16 -15.98 -7.62
N GLU A 99 -19.84 -16.21 -6.34
CA GLU A 99 -18.53 -15.91 -5.78
C GLU A 99 -17.64 -17.15 -5.68
N TYR A 100 -16.34 -16.92 -5.91
CA TYR A 100 -15.32 -17.96 -5.88
C TYR A 100 -14.11 -17.50 -5.06
N PHE A 101 -13.39 -18.47 -4.51
CA PHE A 101 -12.06 -18.28 -3.95
C PHE A 101 -11.01 -18.79 -4.93
N LEU A 102 -10.00 -17.98 -5.21
CA LEU A 102 -8.73 -18.38 -5.78
C LEU A 102 -7.69 -18.40 -4.67
N ASP A 103 -7.25 -19.59 -4.28
CA ASP A 103 -6.14 -19.80 -3.35
C ASP A 103 -4.88 -20.15 -4.13
N LEU A 104 -3.76 -19.49 -3.83
CA LEU A 104 -2.46 -19.86 -4.38
C LEU A 104 -1.32 -19.45 -3.46
N ALA A 105 -0.22 -20.20 -3.54
CA ALA A 105 1.07 -19.86 -2.98
C ALA A 105 2.01 -19.39 -4.09
N TYR A 106 2.96 -18.54 -3.72
CA TYR A 106 3.95 -17.99 -4.64
C TYR A 106 5.27 -17.74 -3.91
N SER A 107 6.35 -17.67 -4.69
CA SER A 107 7.65 -17.17 -4.25
C SER A 107 8.05 -15.91 -5.02
N GLY A 108 8.97 -15.14 -4.47
CA GLY A 108 9.51 -13.93 -5.09
C GLY A 108 10.79 -13.48 -4.39
N GLU A 109 11.29 -12.32 -4.76
CA GLU A 109 12.44 -11.67 -4.10
C GLU A 109 12.09 -10.22 -3.76
N LEU A 110 12.56 -9.73 -2.61
CA LEU A 110 12.54 -8.30 -2.30
C LEU A 110 13.30 -7.56 -3.39
N ASN A 111 12.61 -6.60 -3.99
CA ASN A 111 13.18 -5.80 -5.05
C ASN A 111 14.36 -4.96 -4.53
N LYS A 112 15.38 -4.79 -5.36
CA LYS A 112 16.56 -3.94 -5.09
C LYS A 112 16.36 -2.52 -5.60
N SER A 113 15.37 -2.30 -6.45
CA SER A 113 14.85 -0.98 -6.81
C SER A 113 13.76 -0.56 -5.82
N LEU A 114 13.59 0.75 -5.61
CA LEU A 114 12.67 1.35 -4.62
C LEU A 114 11.18 1.28 -5.07
N GLN A 115 10.76 0.11 -5.55
CA GLN A 115 9.49 -0.18 -6.24
C GLN A 115 9.02 -1.62 -5.95
N GLY A 116 7.71 -1.85 -5.93
CA GLY A 116 7.15 -3.14 -5.50
C GLY A 116 7.36 -3.34 -3.99
N PHE A 117 7.59 -4.58 -3.56
CA PHE A 117 8.04 -4.85 -2.19
C PHE A 117 9.57 -4.95 -2.19
N TYR A 118 10.24 -3.96 -1.60
CA TYR A 118 11.66 -3.72 -1.80
C TYR A 118 12.45 -3.69 -0.49
N LYS A 119 13.73 -4.05 -0.58
CA LYS A 119 14.69 -3.98 0.54
C LYS A 119 15.09 -2.53 0.79
N MET A 120 15.14 -2.14 2.06
CA MET A 120 15.79 -0.91 2.50
C MET A 120 16.91 -1.19 3.49
N THR A 121 17.98 -0.40 3.46
CA THR A 121 19.08 -0.46 4.44
C THR A 121 19.30 0.92 5.05
N TYR A 122 19.39 1.02 6.38
CA TYR A 122 19.57 2.30 7.04
C TYR A 122 20.29 2.18 8.38
N LEU A 123 20.89 3.28 8.81
CA LEU A 123 21.48 3.41 10.14
C LEU A 123 20.38 3.75 11.15
N ASP A 124 19.97 2.81 11.99
CA ASP A 124 18.98 3.09 13.05
C ASP A 124 19.58 4.02 14.12
N ASN A 125 20.85 3.77 14.46
CA ASN A 125 21.75 4.63 15.24
C ASN A 125 23.13 4.68 14.58
N PHE A 126 24.03 5.56 15.07
CA PHE A 126 25.33 5.89 14.47
C PHE A 126 26.08 4.70 13.82
N ASP A 127 26.11 3.53 14.48
CA ASP A 127 26.81 2.33 13.97
C ASP A 127 25.90 1.08 13.84
N ASP A 128 24.57 1.22 13.95
CA ASP A 128 23.63 0.09 13.87
C ASP A 128 22.92 0.05 12.50
N VAL A 129 23.52 -0.64 11.54
CA VAL A 129 22.95 -0.86 10.21
C VAL A 129 21.82 -1.90 10.30
N ARG A 130 20.60 -1.45 10.01
CA ARG A 130 19.42 -2.31 9.92
C ARG A 130 19.01 -2.52 8.47
N THR A 131 18.55 -3.73 8.18
CA THR A 131 17.86 -4.05 6.92
C THR A 131 16.38 -4.20 7.23
N GLY A 132 15.56 -3.52 6.45
CA GLY A 132 14.10 -3.65 6.47
C GLY A 132 13.54 -3.84 5.07
N ALA A 133 12.22 -3.73 4.95
CA ALA A 133 11.55 -3.76 3.66
C ALA A 133 10.36 -2.80 3.66
N SER A 134 10.04 -2.22 2.51
CA SER A 134 8.92 -1.29 2.33
C SER A 134 8.25 -1.51 0.97
N THR A 135 7.08 -0.91 0.77
CA THR A 135 6.28 -1.05 -0.44
C THR A 135 6.09 0.27 -1.15
N GLN A 136 6.25 0.27 -2.47
CA GLN A 136 5.85 1.36 -3.37
C GLN A 136 5.15 0.74 -4.58
N PHE A 137 3.82 0.78 -4.61
CA PHE A 137 3.03 0.05 -5.61
C PHE A 137 2.46 0.94 -6.72
N SER A 138 2.31 2.24 -6.51
CA SER A 138 1.82 3.12 -7.57
C SER A 138 2.85 3.23 -8.70
N PRO A 139 2.43 3.09 -9.98
CA PRO A 139 1.05 2.84 -10.42
C PRO A 139 0.66 1.35 -10.50
N THR A 140 1.58 0.45 -10.86
CA THR A 140 1.26 -0.95 -11.25
C THR A 140 2.25 -1.97 -10.69
N ASP A 141 2.75 -1.73 -9.48
CA ASP A 141 3.81 -2.51 -8.85
C ASP A 141 3.32 -3.36 -7.67
N ALA A 142 2.02 -3.38 -7.36
CA ALA A 142 1.46 -4.33 -6.41
C ALA A 142 1.64 -5.78 -6.91
N ARG A 143 1.53 -5.97 -8.24
CA ARG A 143 1.82 -7.24 -8.92
C ARG A 143 3.24 -7.78 -8.72
N LYS A 144 4.19 -6.95 -8.24
CA LYS A 144 5.55 -7.37 -7.88
C LYS A 144 5.64 -7.95 -6.45
N ALA A 145 4.61 -7.78 -5.64
CA ALA A 145 4.59 -8.22 -4.24
C ALA A 145 3.62 -9.38 -4.00
N PHE A 146 2.48 -9.40 -4.71
CA PHE A 146 1.50 -10.47 -4.67
C PHE A 146 0.70 -10.53 -5.98
N PRO A 147 0.26 -11.72 -6.42
CA PRO A 147 -0.61 -11.85 -7.58
C PRO A 147 -1.95 -11.13 -7.35
N CYS A 148 -2.36 -10.26 -8.27
CA CYS A 148 -3.57 -9.45 -8.09
C CYS A 148 -4.12 -8.88 -9.40
N PHE A 149 -5.36 -8.40 -9.34
CA PHE A 149 -5.98 -7.61 -10.41
C PHE A 149 -5.51 -6.16 -10.26
N ASP A 150 -4.37 -5.83 -10.86
CA ASP A 150 -3.58 -4.64 -10.52
C ASP A 150 -3.93 -3.44 -11.41
N GLU A 151 -5.21 -3.06 -11.36
CA GLU A 151 -5.77 -1.86 -12.00
C GLU A 151 -6.64 -1.07 -11.01
N PRO A 152 -6.64 0.28 -11.07
CA PRO A 152 -7.20 1.12 -10.02
C PRO A 152 -8.72 0.98 -9.81
N HIS A 153 -9.47 0.53 -10.81
CA HIS A 153 -10.91 0.31 -10.66
C HIS A 153 -11.25 -1.00 -9.93
N PHE A 154 -10.35 -1.98 -9.86
CA PHE A 154 -10.55 -3.24 -9.13
C PHE A 154 -10.31 -3.04 -7.65
N LYS A 155 -11.15 -2.20 -7.03
CA LYS A 155 -11.09 -2.01 -5.58
C LYS A 155 -11.58 -3.27 -4.88
N ALA A 156 -10.94 -3.63 -3.78
CA ALA A 156 -11.30 -4.74 -2.92
C ALA A 156 -10.98 -4.40 -1.46
N THR A 157 -11.41 -5.21 -0.51
CA THR A 157 -10.91 -5.14 0.87
C THR A 157 -9.69 -6.03 1.05
N PHE A 158 -8.79 -5.69 1.98
CA PHE A 158 -7.54 -6.41 2.19
C PHE A 158 -7.37 -6.78 3.66
N ARG A 159 -7.06 -8.06 3.92
CA ARG A 159 -6.57 -8.53 5.22
C ARG A 159 -5.12 -8.98 5.06
N ILE A 160 -4.21 -8.27 5.72
CA ILE A 160 -2.76 -8.43 5.54
C ILE A 160 -2.16 -9.10 6.77
N SER A 161 -1.31 -10.09 6.56
CA SER A 161 -0.49 -10.71 7.60
C SER A 161 0.96 -10.80 7.15
N ILE A 162 1.87 -10.32 7.99
CA ILE A 162 3.29 -10.20 7.65
C ILE A 162 4.09 -10.93 8.72
N ALA A 163 4.91 -11.87 8.29
CA ALA A 163 5.90 -12.48 9.17
C ALA A 163 7.12 -11.57 9.21
N ARG A 164 7.65 -11.34 10.41
CA ARG A 164 8.84 -10.52 10.61
C ARG A 164 9.77 -11.11 11.65
N PRO A 165 11.07 -10.76 11.64
CA PRO A 165 11.94 -11.00 12.78
C PRO A 165 11.36 -10.45 14.08
N SER A 166 11.52 -11.20 15.18
CA SER A 166 10.94 -10.87 16.49
C SER A 166 11.41 -9.52 17.06
N ASP A 167 12.59 -9.05 16.67
CA ASP A 167 13.18 -7.76 17.10
C ASP A 167 12.76 -6.55 16.23
N MET A 168 11.99 -6.79 15.16
CA MET A 168 11.49 -5.75 14.27
C MET A 168 9.99 -5.47 14.51
N LYS A 169 9.44 -4.49 13.81
CA LYS A 169 8.01 -4.17 13.78
C LYS A 169 7.50 -4.19 12.35
N THR A 170 6.19 -4.31 12.19
CA THR A 170 5.54 -4.03 10.91
C THR A 170 4.65 -2.80 10.99
N LEU A 171 4.45 -2.16 9.85
CA LEU A 171 3.40 -1.16 9.61
C LEU A 171 2.58 -1.63 8.41
N SER A 172 1.30 -1.28 8.37
CA SER A 172 0.44 -1.47 7.20
C SER A 172 -0.68 -0.42 7.18
N ASN A 173 -1.62 -0.51 6.24
CA ASN A 173 -2.74 0.42 6.09
C ASN A 173 -3.57 0.59 7.38
N MET A 174 -3.88 -0.53 8.05
CA MET A 174 -4.68 -0.56 9.27
C MET A 174 -3.82 -0.57 10.54
N ILE A 175 -4.42 -0.39 11.71
CA ILE A 175 -3.74 -0.60 12.99
C ILE A 175 -3.50 -2.10 13.23
N LEU A 176 -2.36 -2.45 13.83
CA LEU A 176 -2.02 -3.84 14.17
C LEU A 176 -3.09 -4.43 15.11
N GLU A 177 -3.72 -5.54 14.71
CA GLU A 177 -4.75 -6.24 15.51
C GLU A 177 -4.10 -7.14 16.54
N LYS A 178 -3.15 -7.98 16.11
CA LYS A 178 -2.45 -8.92 16.99
C LYS A 178 -1.12 -9.39 16.41
N SER A 179 -0.25 -9.86 17.29
CA SER A 179 0.96 -10.61 16.93
C SER A 179 0.87 -12.04 17.49
N GLU A 180 1.30 -13.04 16.74
CA GLU A 180 1.35 -14.44 17.18
C GLU A 180 2.64 -15.16 16.73
N PRO A 181 3.16 -16.13 17.51
CA PRO A 181 4.33 -16.91 17.11
C PRO A 181 4.09 -17.71 15.82
N ILE A 182 5.15 -17.93 15.03
CA ILE A 182 5.09 -18.85 13.89
C ILE A 182 5.47 -20.25 14.38
N ILE A 183 4.59 -21.23 14.21
CA ILE A 183 4.86 -22.62 14.57
C ILE A 183 6.11 -23.11 13.82
N GLY A 184 7.10 -23.61 14.56
CA GLY A 184 8.36 -24.09 13.98
C GLY A 184 9.39 -23.00 13.68
N SER A 185 9.19 -21.76 14.14
CA SER A 185 10.19 -20.69 14.07
C SER A 185 10.34 -19.97 15.40
N ASP A 186 11.57 -19.91 15.93
CA ASP A 186 11.85 -19.22 17.19
C ASP A 186 12.13 -17.71 17.00
N ASN A 187 12.37 -17.28 15.75
CA ASN A 187 12.86 -15.93 15.45
C ASN A 187 11.89 -15.06 14.64
N TYR A 188 10.75 -15.62 14.24
CA TYR A 188 9.72 -14.89 13.48
C TYR A 188 8.38 -14.91 14.21
N VAL A 189 7.65 -13.81 14.06
CA VAL A 189 6.28 -13.66 14.52
C VAL A 189 5.40 -13.16 13.38
N TRP A 190 4.14 -13.60 13.36
CA TRP A 190 3.11 -13.04 12.51
C TRP A 190 2.56 -11.76 13.15
N ASP A 191 2.47 -10.71 12.36
CA ASP A 191 1.62 -9.54 12.64
C ASP A 191 0.39 -9.61 11.74
N HIS A 192 -0.79 -9.41 12.33
CA HIS A 192 -2.07 -9.44 11.63
C HIS A 192 -2.75 -8.08 11.68
N TYR A 193 -3.23 -7.64 10.53
CA TYR A 193 -4.01 -6.43 10.37
C TYR A 193 -5.47 -6.77 10.10
N PRO A 194 -6.43 -5.97 10.61
CA PRO A 194 -7.84 -6.13 10.29
C PRO A 194 -8.10 -5.78 8.83
N GLU A 195 -9.32 -6.05 8.37
CA GLU A 195 -9.75 -5.75 7.01
C GLU A 195 -9.77 -4.23 6.74
N THR A 196 -9.26 -3.82 5.57
CA THR A 196 -9.32 -2.43 5.10
C THR A 196 -10.69 -2.09 4.50
N PRO A 197 -11.05 -0.81 4.38
CA PRO A 197 -12.10 -0.40 3.44
C PRO A 197 -11.79 -0.83 1.99
N LYS A 198 -12.81 -0.76 1.12
CA LYS A 198 -12.68 -1.08 -0.32
C LYS A 198 -11.72 -0.05 -0.96
N MET A 199 -10.57 -0.51 -1.45
CA MET A 199 -9.51 0.35 -1.98
C MET A 199 -8.78 -0.33 -3.16
N PRO A 200 -8.07 0.41 -4.02
CA PRO A 200 -7.29 -0.16 -5.11
C PRO A 200 -5.99 -0.82 -4.61
N THR A 201 -5.41 -1.73 -5.41
CA THR A 201 -4.17 -2.44 -5.09
C THR A 201 -2.97 -1.51 -4.87
N TYR A 202 -2.87 -0.43 -5.65
CA TYR A 202 -1.70 0.46 -5.65
C TYR A 202 -1.50 1.26 -4.35
N ILE A 203 -2.52 1.36 -3.49
CA ILE A 203 -2.44 2.01 -2.17
C ILE A 203 -2.37 1.03 -1.01
N VAL A 204 -2.27 -0.28 -1.28
CA VAL A 204 -1.82 -1.24 -0.27
C VAL A 204 -0.42 -0.82 0.16
N GLY A 205 -0.19 -0.80 1.47
CA GLY A 205 1.08 -0.38 2.05
C GLY A 205 1.45 -1.31 3.19
N PHE A 206 2.71 -1.73 3.22
CA PHE A 206 3.29 -2.36 4.40
C PHE A 206 4.80 -2.19 4.47
N MET A 207 5.33 -2.29 5.68
CA MET A 207 6.74 -2.11 5.97
C MET A 207 7.20 -3.06 7.08
N ILE A 208 8.45 -3.50 7.03
CA ILE A 208 9.15 -4.19 8.11
C ILE A 208 10.35 -3.35 8.52
N THR A 209 10.39 -2.92 9.78
CA THR A 209 11.32 -1.87 10.21
C THR A 209 11.58 -1.84 11.72
N THR A 210 12.59 -1.11 12.16
CA THR A 210 12.87 -0.80 13.58
C THR A 210 12.46 0.63 13.96
N LEU A 211 11.81 1.37 13.04
CA LEU A 211 11.38 2.76 13.25
C LEU A 211 10.66 2.95 14.59
N LYS A 212 10.85 4.15 15.14
CA LYS A 212 10.16 4.64 16.33
C LYS A 212 9.05 5.59 15.92
N THR A 213 8.14 5.86 16.85
CA THR A 213 6.96 6.67 16.61
C THR A 213 6.80 7.76 17.64
N THR A 214 6.36 8.93 17.18
CA THR A 214 5.69 9.95 17.98
C THR A 214 4.25 10.06 17.50
N SER A 215 3.35 10.60 18.33
CA SER A 215 1.95 10.76 17.95
C SER A 215 1.34 12.02 18.56
N ASN A 216 0.23 12.46 17.98
CA ASN A 216 -0.62 13.47 18.58
C ASN A 216 -1.42 12.89 19.77
N LEU A 217 -2.12 13.75 20.52
CA LEU A 217 -2.77 13.38 21.79
C LEU A 217 -3.81 12.26 21.68
N ASP A 218 -4.59 12.21 20.59
CA ASP A 218 -5.61 11.17 20.36
C ASP A 218 -5.05 9.93 19.63
N ASN A 219 -3.75 9.94 19.30
CA ASN A 219 -3.04 8.88 18.60
C ASN A 219 -3.56 8.57 17.18
N LEU A 220 -4.39 9.45 16.59
CA LEU A 220 -4.88 9.34 15.23
C LEU A 220 -3.73 9.56 14.23
N ILE A 221 -2.93 10.60 14.43
CA ILE A 221 -1.74 10.88 13.59
C ILE A 221 -0.50 10.38 14.30
N ARG A 222 0.27 9.53 13.61
CA ARG A 222 1.51 8.95 14.13
C ARG A 222 2.65 9.17 13.15
N VAL A 223 3.73 9.78 13.59
CA VAL A 223 4.91 10.03 12.76
C VAL A 223 5.96 8.98 13.07
N TRP A 224 6.41 8.25 12.04
CA TRP A 224 7.40 7.18 12.16
C TRP A 224 8.71 7.59 11.51
N CYS A 225 9.82 7.43 12.23
CA CYS A 225 11.15 7.72 11.72
C CYS A 225 12.22 6.88 12.44
N ARG A 226 13.47 7.00 12.00
CA ARG A 226 14.61 6.40 12.70
C ARG A 226 14.75 7.01 14.10
N GLY A 227 15.24 6.23 15.06
CA GLY A 227 15.28 6.65 16.46
C GLY A 227 16.03 7.97 16.68
N ILE A 228 17.15 8.15 15.99
CA ILE A 228 17.98 9.37 16.06
C ILE A 228 17.28 10.64 15.53
N LEU A 229 16.20 10.49 14.75
CA LEU A 229 15.47 11.60 14.13
C LEU A 229 14.16 11.95 14.83
N LEU A 230 13.80 11.28 15.92
CA LEU A 230 12.53 11.50 16.63
C LEU A 230 12.30 12.98 17.01
N GLY A 231 13.35 13.70 17.37
CA GLY A 231 13.28 15.13 17.72
C GLY A 231 12.97 16.07 16.55
N LEU A 232 12.85 15.55 15.33
CA LEU A 232 12.47 16.31 14.12
C LEU A 232 11.02 16.09 13.69
N THR A 233 10.24 15.36 14.50
CA THR A 233 8.85 15.01 14.18
C THR A 233 7.84 16.07 14.60
N ASP A 234 8.21 16.98 15.52
CA ASP A 234 7.35 18.00 16.14
C ASP A 234 6.49 18.76 15.10
N PHE A 235 7.11 19.20 14.00
CA PHE A 235 6.42 19.97 12.95
C PHE A 235 5.29 19.16 12.28
N ALA A 236 5.56 17.90 11.93
CA ALA A 236 4.58 17.03 11.29
C ALA A 236 3.46 16.64 12.26
N THR A 237 3.80 16.32 13.53
CA THR A 237 2.80 16.00 14.56
C THR A 237 1.87 17.16 14.90
N ASP A 238 2.34 18.40 14.75
CA ASP A 238 1.54 19.61 15.01
C ASP A 238 0.68 20.05 13.82
N LEU A 239 1.19 19.90 12.59
CA LEU A 239 0.55 20.42 11.39
C LEU A 239 -0.44 19.43 10.77
N ALA A 240 -0.09 18.15 10.68
CA ALA A 240 -0.93 17.15 10.01
C ALA A 240 -2.35 17.03 10.59
N PRO A 241 -2.57 17.04 11.92
CA PRO A 241 -3.94 17.05 12.47
C PRO A 241 -4.76 18.27 12.05
N LYS A 242 -4.12 19.43 11.88
CA LYS A 242 -4.81 20.66 11.45
C LYS A 242 -5.23 20.60 9.99
N ILE A 243 -4.35 20.08 9.13
CA ILE A 243 -4.65 19.82 7.71
C ILE A 243 -5.81 18.82 7.63
N LEU A 244 -5.72 17.70 8.36
CA LEU A 244 -6.74 16.67 8.37
C LEU A 244 -8.11 17.25 8.78
N ASN A 245 -8.17 17.93 9.93
CA ASN A 245 -9.41 18.52 10.43
C ASN A 245 -10.01 19.54 9.44
N TYR A 246 -9.17 20.38 8.83
CA TYR A 246 -9.63 21.33 7.83
C TYR A 246 -10.27 20.63 6.62
N LEU A 247 -9.62 19.58 6.10
CA LEU A 247 -10.14 18.84 4.94
C LEU A 247 -11.40 18.03 5.29
N GLU A 248 -11.47 17.44 6.48
CA GLU A 248 -12.70 16.79 6.96
C GLU A 248 -13.88 17.76 7.00
N ASP A 249 -13.67 18.96 7.54
CA ASP A 249 -14.70 19.99 7.66
C ASP A 249 -15.06 20.58 6.28
N TYR A 250 -14.06 20.74 5.39
CA TYR A 250 -14.26 21.28 4.05
C TYR A 250 -15.05 20.30 3.16
N PHE A 251 -14.76 18.99 3.24
CA PHE A 251 -15.44 17.97 2.45
C PHE A 251 -16.73 17.45 3.09
N ASP A 252 -16.98 17.79 4.36
CA ASP A 252 -18.06 17.22 5.17
C ASP A 252 -18.04 15.67 5.18
N ILE A 253 -16.83 15.11 5.15
CA ILE A 253 -16.58 13.66 5.13
C ILE A 253 -15.41 13.39 6.05
N LYS A 254 -15.63 12.60 7.11
CA LYS A 254 -14.58 12.20 8.05
C LYS A 254 -13.61 11.20 7.44
N PHE A 255 -12.35 11.25 7.88
CA PHE A 255 -11.35 10.25 7.55
C PHE A 255 -11.77 8.90 8.17
N PRO A 256 -11.88 7.83 7.37
CA PRO A 256 -12.60 6.62 7.81
C PRO A 256 -11.75 5.61 8.59
N LEU A 257 -10.43 5.82 8.70
CA LEU A 257 -9.53 4.86 9.34
C LEU A 257 -9.20 5.27 10.79
N PRO A 258 -8.93 4.30 11.68
CA PRO A 258 -8.63 4.59 13.09
C PRO A 258 -7.27 5.24 13.33
N LYS A 259 -6.42 5.33 12.29
CA LYS A 259 -5.08 5.94 12.34
C LYS A 259 -4.65 6.42 10.96
N MET A 260 -3.70 7.34 10.95
CA MET A 260 -2.91 7.77 9.80
C MET A 260 -1.44 7.81 10.23
N ASP A 261 -0.64 6.91 9.69
CA ASP A 261 0.80 6.93 9.85
C ASP A 261 1.41 7.84 8.77
N LEU A 262 2.29 8.77 9.19
CA LEU A 262 3.21 9.49 8.32
C LEU A 262 4.60 8.90 8.53
N VAL A 263 5.11 8.18 7.54
CA VAL A 263 6.32 7.37 7.68
C VAL A 263 7.46 8.00 6.91
N ALA A 264 8.47 8.52 7.62
CA ALA A 264 9.74 8.93 7.05
C ALA A 264 10.55 7.68 6.69
N VAL A 265 10.53 7.31 5.41
CA VAL A 265 11.19 6.13 4.88
C VAL A 265 12.65 6.47 4.54
N PRO A 266 13.64 5.74 5.09
CA PRO A 266 15.06 6.05 4.88
C PRO A 266 15.52 6.00 3.42
N GLU A 267 15.04 5.00 2.67
CA GLU A 267 15.32 4.84 1.24
C GLU A 267 14.01 4.85 0.46
N PHE A 268 13.74 5.94 -0.24
CA PHE A 268 12.47 6.15 -0.94
C PHE A 268 12.66 6.87 -2.27
N GLY A 269 12.09 6.29 -3.33
CA GLY A 269 12.29 6.74 -4.71
C GLY A 269 11.53 8.01 -5.07
N PHE A 270 10.45 8.30 -4.36
CA PHE A 270 9.52 9.41 -4.60
C PHE A 270 9.55 10.42 -3.46
N SER A 271 8.88 11.57 -3.59
CA SER A 271 8.81 12.54 -2.47
C SER A 271 7.94 12.00 -1.34
N ALA A 272 6.77 11.48 -1.70
CA ALA A 272 5.84 10.81 -0.82
C ALA A 272 4.92 9.86 -1.63
N MET A 273 4.08 9.09 -0.93
CA MET A 273 3.06 8.22 -1.50
C MET A 273 1.93 8.01 -0.49
N GLU A 274 0.69 8.12 -0.97
CA GLU A 274 -0.53 8.29 -0.18
C GLU A 274 -1.15 7.00 0.40
N ASN A 275 -0.39 5.90 0.55
CA ASN A 275 -0.95 4.59 0.90
C ASN A 275 -1.97 4.73 2.05
N TYR A 276 -3.16 4.13 1.90
CA TYR A 276 -4.31 4.51 2.72
C TYR A 276 -4.03 4.26 4.21
N GLY A 277 -4.00 5.33 5.01
CA GLY A 277 -3.68 5.27 6.44
C GLY A 277 -2.20 5.02 6.78
N MET A 278 -1.31 4.86 5.80
CA MET A 278 0.14 4.69 5.98
C MET A 278 0.92 5.46 4.92
N ILE A 279 0.84 6.79 4.98
CA ILE A 279 1.49 7.68 4.02
C ILE A 279 3.00 7.60 4.22
N THR A 280 3.73 7.39 3.12
CA THR A 280 5.21 7.29 3.13
C THR A 280 5.83 8.55 2.56
N PHE A 281 6.95 8.98 3.11
CA PHE A 281 7.68 10.18 2.71
C PHE A 281 9.17 9.90 2.66
N ARG A 282 9.91 10.62 1.81
CA ARG A 282 11.35 10.80 2.02
C ARG A 282 11.60 11.49 3.37
N GLU A 283 12.65 11.09 4.09
CA GLU A 283 12.96 11.64 5.42
C GLU A 283 13.08 13.18 5.41
N ASN A 284 13.79 13.74 4.42
CA ASN A 284 13.99 15.19 4.28
C ASN A 284 12.77 15.97 3.77
N VAL A 285 11.66 15.27 3.47
CA VAL A 285 10.39 15.88 3.09
C VAL A 285 9.46 15.97 4.30
N LEU A 286 9.40 14.91 5.11
CA LEU A 286 8.53 14.87 6.29
C LEU A 286 9.15 15.53 7.53
N LEU A 287 10.44 15.30 7.77
CA LEU A 287 11.10 15.69 9.01
C LEU A 287 11.66 17.10 8.90
N CYS A 288 11.36 17.93 9.88
CA CYS A 288 11.79 19.33 9.92
C CYS A 288 12.61 19.62 11.18
N ASN A 289 13.78 20.23 11.00
CA ASN A 289 14.54 20.77 12.12
C ASN A 289 13.82 22.01 12.70
N LYS A 290 13.96 22.26 14.01
CA LYS A 290 13.45 23.47 14.67
C LYS A 290 13.98 24.75 14.00
N ASN A 291 15.24 24.70 13.57
CA ASN A 291 15.93 25.78 12.87
C ASN A 291 15.76 25.72 11.33
N ALA A 292 14.89 24.86 10.81
CA ALA A 292 14.61 24.81 9.38
C ALA A 292 14.09 26.16 8.88
N SER A 293 14.50 26.52 7.68
CA SER A 293 14.05 27.72 6.98
C SER A 293 12.54 27.69 6.75
N ILE A 294 11.96 28.86 6.49
CA ILE A 294 10.54 28.98 6.14
C ILE A 294 10.23 28.17 4.87
N ASP A 295 11.13 28.18 3.89
CA ASP A 295 10.93 27.47 2.62
C ASP A 295 10.94 25.94 2.80
N GLU A 296 11.81 25.41 3.67
CA GLU A 296 11.80 23.99 4.03
C GLU A 296 10.50 23.59 4.73
N LYS A 297 10.03 24.40 5.69
CA LYS A 297 8.75 24.16 6.38
C LYS A 297 7.57 24.26 5.43
N LYS A 298 7.55 25.23 4.51
CA LYS A 298 6.53 25.38 3.46
C LYS A 298 6.49 24.16 2.56
N LYS A 299 7.64 23.69 2.08
CA LYS A 299 7.71 22.50 1.22
C LYS A 299 7.20 21.25 1.94
N SER A 300 7.61 21.04 3.19
CA SER A 300 7.14 19.92 4.01
C SER A 300 5.63 20.00 4.24
N ALA A 301 5.10 21.20 4.54
CA ALA A 301 3.68 21.45 4.71
C ALA A 301 2.86 21.14 3.46
N LEU A 302 3.31 21.61 2.28
CA LEU A 302 2.62 21.37 1.01
C LEU A 302 2.55 19.87 0.70
N VAL A 303 3.68 19.15 0.78
CA VAL A 303 3.65 17.70 0.53
C VAL A 303 2.77 16.97 1.56
N MET A 304 2.80 17.33 2.85
CA MET A 304 1.83 16.77 3.81
C MET A 304 0.38 17.08 3.42
N GLY A 305 0.09 18.31 2.98
CA GLY A 305 -1.22 18.70 2.45
C GLY A 305 -1.67 17.84 1.28
N HIS A 306 -0.76 17.59 0.33
CA HIS A 306 -0.99 16.80 -0.88
C HIS A 306 -1.38 15.36 -0.53
N GLU A 307 -0.57 14.72 0.29
CA GLU A 307 -0.79 13.32 0.66
C GLU A 307 -2.01 13.11 1.57
N ILE A 308 -2.32 14.08 2.43
CA ILE A 308 -3.54 14.04 3.26
C ILE A 308 -4.78 14.29 2.38
N ALA A 309 -4.71 15.18 1.39
CA ALA A 309 -5.79 15.38 0.42
C ALA A 309 -6.08 14.11 -0.41
N HIS A 310 -5.04 13.33 -0.73
CA HIS A 310 -5.20 12.05 -1.40
C HIS A 310 -6.05 11.02 -0.65
N GLN A 311 -6.23 11.17 0.68
CA GLN A 311 -7.12 10.30 1.45
C GLN A 311 -8.58 10.40 0.98
N TRP A 312 -8.98 11.52 0.35
CA TRP A 312 -10.23 11.66 -0.40
C TRP A 312 -10.02 11.46 -1.90
N PHE A 313 -9.07 12.19 -2.51
CA PHE A 313 -8.81 12.20 -3.96
C PHE A 313 -7.67 11.26 -4.33
N GLY A 314 -7.98 10.00 -4.60
CA GLY A 314 -7.03 8.93 -4.87
C GLY A 314 -7.46 7.67 -4.14
N ASN A 315 -7.73 7.78 -2.84
CA ASN A 315 -8.05 6.66 -1.96
C ASN A 315 -9.57 6.39 -1.91
N LEU A 316 -10.35 7.33 -1.35
CA LEU A 316 -11.80 7.21 -1.27
C LEU A 316 -12.44 7.23 -2.67
N VAL A 317 -12.14 8.26 -3.45
CA VAL A 317 -12.51 8.38 -4.86
C VAL A 317 -11.26 8.16 -5.71
N THR A 318 -11.26 7.14 -6.54
CA THR A 318 -10.09 6.74 -7.35
C THR A 318 -10.44 6.87 -8.83
N PRO A 319 -9.51 7.35 -9.69
CA PRO A 319 -9.74 7.31 -11.13
C PRO A 319 -9.97 5.87 -11.61
N SER A 320 -10.90 5.68 -12.54
CA SER A 320 -11.20 4.35 -13.08
C SER A 320 -10.06 3.79 -13.92
N THR A 321 -9.28 4.67 -14.55
CA THR A 321 -8.11 4.35 -15.35
C THR A 321 -7.02 5.41 -15.14
N TRP A 322 -5.77 5.08 -15.46
CA TRP A 322 -4.65 6.01 -15.34
C TRP A 322 -4.70 7.19 -16.33
N ASN A 323 -5.55 7.13 -17.36
CA ASN A 323 -5.78 8.27 -18.27
C ASN A 323 -6.37 9.48 -17.52
N ASP A 324 -7.13 9.22 -16.46
CA ASP A 324 -7.75 10.25 -15.62
C ASP A 324 -6.94 10.51 -14.33
N LEU A 325 -5.63 10.27 -14.35
CA LEU A 325 -4.74 10.49 -13.19
C LEU A 325 -4.87 11.91 -12.61
N TRP A 326 -5.22 12.90 -13.43
CA TRP A 326 -5.45 14.28 -12.99
C TRP A 326 -6.56 14.41 -11.93
N LEU A 327 -7.55 13.50 -11.90
CA LEU A 327 -8.59 13.48 -10.85
C LEU A 327 -8.02 13.18 -9.46
N LYS A 328 -6.86 12.52 -9.41
CA LYS A 328 -6.10 12.26 -8.20
C LYS A 328 -5.10 13.40 -7.97
N GLU A 329 -4.14 13.56 -8.87
CA GLU A 329 -2.99 14.44 -8.67
C GLU A 329 -3.35 15.92 -8.76
N GLY A 330 -4.25 16.31 -9.66
CA GLY A 330 -4.68 17.70 -9.82
C GLY A 330 -5.48 18.20 -8.63
N PHE A 331 -6.38 17.36 -8.09
CA PHE A 331 -7.14 17.70 -6.89
C PHE A 331 -6.27 17.76 -5.63
N ALA A 332 -5.36 16.80 -5.44
CA ALA A 332 -4.41 16.86 -4.33
C ALA A 332 -3.51 18.11 -4.41
N THR A 333 -3.03 18.44 -5.61
CA THR A 333 -2.25 19.67 -5.85
C THR A 333 -3.07 20.92 -5.51
N TYR A 334 -4.35 20.96 -5.85
CA TYR A 334 -5.20 22.09 -5.49
C TYR A 334 -5.40 22.21 -3.96
N PHE A 335 -5.67 21.09 -3.30
CA PHE A 335 -5.97 21.07 -1.87
C PHE A 335 -4.74 21.19 -0.97
N GLU A 336 -3.52 20.89 -1.44
CA GLU A 336 -2.31 21.20 -0.66
C GLU A 336 -2.19 22.70 -0.41
N TYR A 337 -2.31 23.55 -1.44
CA TYR A 337 -2.23 25.01 -1.27
C TYR A 337 -3.37 25.52 -0.41
N LEU A 338 -4.60 25.08 -0.67
CA LEU A 338 -5.78 25.55 0.06
C LEU A 338 -5.70 25.21 1.55
N SER A 339 -5.33 23.97 1.89
CA SER A 339 -5.25 23.53 3.28
C SER A 339 -4.08 24.19 4.02
N VAL A 340 -2.90 24.27 3.40
CA VAL A 340 -1.70 24.85 4.01
C VAL A 340 -1.86 26.35 4.22
N ASP A 341 -2.40 27.09 3.24
CA ASP A 341 -2.70 28.53 3.41
C ASP A 341 -3.60 28.78 4.61
N LYS A 342 -4.60 27.90 4.81
CA LYS A 342 -5.56 28.05 5.91
C LYS A 342 -4.99 27.75 7.29
N VAL A 343 -4.08 26.79 7.42
CA VAL A 343 -3.70 26.23 8.74
C VAL A 343 -2.24 26.46 9.14
N ALA A 344 -1.33 26.74 8.20
CA ALA A 344 0.10 26.79 8.49
C ALA A 344 0.65 28.20 8.79
N ASN A 345 -0.17 29.26 8.62
CA ASN A 345 0.16 30.67 8.93
C ASN A 345 1.54 31.12 8.37
N PHE A 346 1.92 30.64 7.19
CA PHE A 346 3.08 31.20 6.52
C PHE A 346 2.68 32.51 5.83
N GLU A 347 3.48 33.57 5.94
CA GLU A 347 3.27 34.76 5.12
C GLU A 347 3.34 34.36 3.62
N ASN A 348 2.25 34.61 2.89
CA ASN A 348 2.05 34.34 1.46
C ASN A 348 2.17 32.85 1.06
N VAL A 349 1.06 32.10 1.15
CA VAL A 349 0.85 30.81 0.43
C VAL A 349 -0.18 30.98 -0.71
N ASN A 350 -0.45 32.23 -1.11
CA ASN A 350 -1.46 32.52 -2.13
C ASN A 350 -0.99 32.03 -3.52
N PRO A 351 -1.71 31.10 -4.18
CA PRO A 351 -1.37 30.60 -5.51
C PRO A 351 -1.38 31.68 -6.60
N ALA A 352 -1.90 32.88 -6.33
CA ALA A 352 -1.88 34.01 -7.26
C ALA A 352 -0.51 34.73 -7.37
N ASN A 353 0.50 34.35 -6.57
CA ASN A 353 1.82 34.97 -6.54
C ASN A 353 2.95 34.06 -7.09
N LEU A 354 2.61 32.96 -7.77
CA LEU A 354 3.54 32.07 -8.48
C LEU A 354 3.40 32.20 -9.99
#